data_AF-R7WK73-F1
#
_entry.id   AF-R7WK73-F1
#
_cell.length_a   1.000
_cell.length_b   1.000
_cell.length_c   1.000
_cell.angle_alpha   90.00
_cell.angle_beta   90.00
_cell.angle_gamma   90.00
#
_symmetry.space_group_name_H-M   'P 1'
#
loop_
_entity.id
_entity.type
_entity.pdbx_description
1 polymer ?
#
loop_
_entity_poly.entity_id
_entity_poly.type
_entity_poly.pdbx_seq_one_letter_code
_entity_poly.pdbx_strand_id
1 'polypeptide(L)'
;MPIALAYPFADRWLVQNSRADRVPSHGTTLFGSSYAIDFVPVDADGRTAPITLASLIRPEPPERFPGFGLPVLAPVSGTIVAAHDAEPDHAAYRGLPSVGYALTQRRRLAAGWPALAGNHVFVATGDGVIVALCHLRHGSAAVVPGTRVDTGDVVGTCGNSGNSTEPHLHVQAIDRRDVEHARAVPMTFAGTVPRSGQVVVG
;
A
#
# COMPACT_ATOMS: atom_id res chain seq x y z
N MET A 1 20.47 -4.65 -6.91
CA MET A 1 20.30 -3.26 -7.37
C MET A 1 18.87 -2.84 -7.04
N PRO A 2 18.58 -1.53 -6.83
CA PRO A 2 17.21 -1.09 -6.66
C PRO A 2 16.40 -1.25 -7.96
N ILE A 3 15.12 -1.60 -7.84
CA ILE A 3 14.17 -1.53 -8.95
C ILE A 3 13.65 -0.09 -9.08
N ALA A 4 13.62 0.43 -10.32
CA ALA A 4 13.07 1.74 -10.63
C ALA A 4 11.58 1.62 -10.95
N LEU A 5 10.76 2.41 -10.27
CA LEU A 5 9.31 2.41 -10.37
C LEU A 5 8.77 3.81 -10.73
N ALA A 6 7.66 3.85 -11.45
CA ALA A 6 6.80 5.02 -11.53
C ALA A 6 5.95 5.13 -10.26
N TYR A 7 5.44 6.33 -9.96
CA TYR A 7 4.45 6.48 -8.91
C TYR A 7 3.15 5.78 -9.33
N PRO A 8 2.56 4.92 -8.48
CA PRO A 8 1.38 4.12 -8.83
C PRO A 8 0.06 4.89 -8.70
N PHE A 9 0.07 6.20 -8.96
CA PHE A 9 -1.06 7.12 -8.83
C PHE A 9 -0.78 8.39 -9.63
N ALA A 10 -1.82 9.17 -9.95
CA ALA A 10 -1.67 10.45 -10.65
C ALA A 10 -1.77 11.68 -9.71
N ASP A 11 -2.44 11.53 -8.56
CA ASP A 11 -2.71 12.63 -7.64
C ASP A 11 -1.56 12.90 -6.65
N ARG A 12 -1.82 13.74 -5.64
CA ARG A 12 -0.88 14.11 -4.59
C ARG A 12 -0.96 13.16 -3.40
N TRP A 13 0.17 12.56 -3.02
CA TRP A 13 0.23 11.58 -1.95
C TRP A 13 1.36 11.92 -0.97
N LEU A 14 1.05 11.87 0.32
CA LEU A 14 2.01 11.98 1.42
C LEU A 14 2.76 10.66 1.57
N VAL A 15 4.08 10.74 1.60
CA VAL A 15 4.95 9.59 1.83
C VAL A 15 5.02 9.31 3.33
N GLN A 16 4.80 8.05 3.70
CA GLN A 16 4.95 7.54 5.06
C GLN A 16 5.75 6.23 5.06
N ASN A 17 6.30 5.88 6.22
CA ASN A 17 7.04 4.63 6.44
C ASN A 17 8.06 4.34 5.32
N SER A 18 8.92 5.31 4.99
CA SER A 18 9.90 5.16 3.92
C SER A 18 11.24 4.59 4.39
N ARG A 19 11.86 3.77 3.53
CA ARG A 19 13.24 3.29 3.69
C ARG A 19 14.30 4.40 3.67
N ALA A 20 13.96 5.59 3.17
CA ALA A 20 14.88 6.74 3.18
C ALA A 20 15.18 7.24 4.60
N ASP A 21 14.30 6.93 5.55
CA ASP A 21 14.37 7.40 6.94
C ASP A 21 14.66 6.26 7.92
N ARG A 22 14.15 5.05 7.64
CA ARG A 22 14.36 3.87 8.50
C ARG A 22 14.36 2.55 7.73
N VAL A 23 15.24 1.63 8.09
CA VAL A 23 15.21 0.22 7.62
C VAL A 23 15.28 -0.72 8.82
N PRO A 24 14.34 -1.68 8.98
CA PRO A 24 13.14 -1.88 8.16
C PRO A 24 12.15 -0.71 8.32
N SER A 25 11.57 -0.26 7.21
CA SER A 25 10.72 0.93 7.20
C SER A 25 9.46 0.79 8.07
N HIS A 26 8.94 -0.43 8.21
CA HIS A 26 7.77 -0.78 9.01
C HIS A 26 8.13 -1.47 10.34
N GLY A 27 9.41 -1.41 10.75
CA GLY A 27 9.88 -2.02 12.01
C GLY A 27 10.00 -3.56 11.98
N THR A 28 9.75 -4.19 10.81
CA THR A 28 9.84 -5.64 10.62
C THR A 28 10.38 -5.99 9.23
N THR A 29 11.05 -7.14 9.14
CA THR A 29 11.53 -7.71 7.86
C THR A 29 10.60 -8.80 7.32
N LEU A 30 9.55 -9.16 8.06
CA LEU A 30 8.59 -10.20 7.68
C LEU A 30 7.92 -9.84 6.36
N PHE A 31 7.62 -10.86 5.55
CA PHE A 31 6.98 -10.71 4.24
C PHE A 31 7.72 -9.80 3.25
N GLY A 32 9.03 -9.59 3.43
CA GLY A 32 9.81 -8.72 2.56
C GLY A 32 9.50 -7.23 2.69
N SER A 33 8.94 -6.77 3.82
CA SER A 33 8.50 -5.38 4.00
C SER A 33 9.62 -4.38 4.35
N SER A 34 10.89 -4.79 4.43
CA SER A 34 12.00 -3.96 4.93
C SER A 34 12.17 -2.62 4.17
N TYR A 35 11.80 -2.62 2.89
CA TYR A 35 11.94 -1.49 1.97
C TYR A 35 10.61 -0.95 1.45
N ALA A 36 9.50 -1.38 2.05
CA ALA A 36 8.18 -0.92 1.70
C ALA A 36 8.03 0.59 1.94
N ILE A 37 7.10 1.21 1.23
CA ILE A 37 6.74 2.62 1.36
C ILE A 37 5.22 2.73 1.34
N ASP A 38 4.68 3.53 2.25
CA ASP A 38 3.27 3.88 2.26
C ASP A 38 3.08 5.24 1.57
N PHE A 39 2.07 5.30 0.71
CA PHE A 39 1.60 6.55 0.13
C PHE A 39 0.19 6.79 0.64
N VAL A 40 -0.05 7.94 1.26
CA VAL A 40 -1.36 8.34 1.79
C VAL A 40 -1.91 9.49 0.96
N PRO A 41 -3.07 9.34 0.31
CA PRO A 41 -3.68 10.43 -0.47
C PRO A 41 -3.95 11.66 0.38
N VAL A 42 -3.72 12.84 -0.19
CA VAL A 42 -3.97 14.12 0.49
C VAL A 42 -4.78 15.07 -0.36
N ASP A 43 -5.55 15.94 0.29
CA ASP A 43 -6.22 17.06 -0.37
C ASP A 43 -5.23 18.16 -0.82
N ALA A 44 -5.76 19.23 -1.41
CA ALA A 44 -4.96 20.38 -1.88
C ALA A 44 -4.13 21.05 -0.77
N ASP A 45 -4.57 20.93 0.48
CA ASP A 45 -3.90 21.48 1.67
C ASP A 45 -2.92 20.47 2.32
N GLY A 46 -2.76 19.28 1.74
CA GLY A 46 -1.87 18.24 2.24
C GLY A 46 -2.45 17.43 3.41
N ARG A 47 -3.78 17.44 3.61
CA ARG A 47 -4.44 16.70 4.70
C ARG A 47 -5.00 15.36 4.21
N THR A 48 -4.86 14.31 5.04
CA THR A 48 -5.36 12.96 4.72
C THR A 48 -6.87 12.82 4.99
N ALA A 49 -7.43 13.62 5.90
CA ALA A 49 -8.86 13.89 6.06
C ALA A 49 -9.06 14.96 7.15
N PRO A 50 -10.20 15.68 7.18
CA PRO A 50 -10.53 16.58 8.30
C PRO A 50 -10.51 15.83 9.64
N ILE A 51 -9.89 16.44 10.66
CA ILE A 51 -9.90 15.90 12.04
C ILE A 51 -10.99 16.62 12.83
N THR A 52 -11.92 15.85 13.39
CA THR A 52 -12.99 16.35 14.26
C THR A 52 -12.86 15.76 15.66
N LEU A 53 -13.62 16.28 16.63
CA LEU A 53 -13.70 15.65 17.96
C LEU A 53 -14.17 14.19 17.88
N ALA A 54 -15.05 13.86 16.93
CA ALA A 54 -15.50 12.49 16.71
C ALA A 54 -14.35 11.59 16.22
N SER A 55 -13.47 12.09 15.37
CA SER A 55 -12.28 11.39 14.86
C SER A 55 -11.31 10.95 15.97
N LEU A 56 -11.39 11.58 17.15
CA LEU A 56 -10.57 11.19 18.32
C LEU A 56 -11.11 9.99 19.09
N ILE A 57 -12.40 9.69 18.96
CA ILE A 57 -13.10 8.72 19.83
C ILE A 57 -13.86 7.63 19.07
N ARG A 58 -14.07 7.77 17.76
CA ARG A 58 -14.83 6.81 16.93
C ARG A 58 -14.10 6.49 15.62
N PRO A 59 -14.16 5.24 15.14
CA PRO A 59 -13.75 4.92 13.78
C PRO A 59 -14.58 5.68 12.75
N GLU A 60 -14.00 5.96 11.59
CA GLU A 60 -14.61 6.74 10.53
C GLU A 60 -14.80 5.91 9.26
N PRO A 61 -15.90 6.11 8.51
CA PRO A 61 -16.06 5.44 7.23
C PRO A 61 -14.92 5.83 6.27
N PRO A 62 -14.31 4.87 5.55
CA PRO A 62 -13.16 5.14 4.70
C PRO A 62 -13.49 6.09 3.55
N GLU A 63 -14.75 6.20 3.14
CA GLU A 63 -15.23 7.13 2.11
C GLU A 63 -15.06 8.61 2.48
N ARG A 64 -14.75 8.93 3.74
CA ARG A 64 -14.44 10.31 4.18
C ARG A 64 -13.02 10.75 3.81
N PHE A 65 -12.17 9.81 3.40
CA PHE A 65 -10.79 10.09 3.05
C PHE A 65 -10.73 10.30 1.53
N PRO A 66 -10.03 11.34 1.06
CA PRO A 66 -9.97 11.70 -0.36
C PRO A 66 -9.35 10.58 -1.21
N GLY A 67 -8.58 9.69 -0.57
CA GLY A 67 -7.90 8.58 -1.19
C GLY A 67 -8.77 7.39 -1.55
N PHE A 68 -9.85 7.17 -0.80
CA PHE A 68 -10.62 5.94 -0.94
C PHE A 68 -11.31 5.89 -2.30
N GLY A 69 -11.02 4.85 -3.09
CA GLY A 69 -11.51 4.69 -4.45
C GLY A 69 -10.68 5.38 -5.54
N LEU A 70 -9.58 6.07 -5.20
CA LEU A 70 -8.69 6.63 -6.23
C LEU A 70 -8.00 5.52 -7.04
N PRO A 71 -7.78 5.70 -8.36
CA PRO A 71 -7.09 4.72 -9.17
C PRO A 71 -5.69 4.41 -8.66
N VAL A 72 -5.34 3.12 -8.66
CA VAL A 72 -3.99 2.62 -8.44
C VAL A 72 -3.46 2.10 -9.77
N LEU A 73 -2.29 2.60 -10.17
CA LEU A 73 -1.65 2.34 -11.45
C LEU A 73 -0.51 1.34 -11.29
N ALA A 74 -0.23 0.57 -12.34
CA ALA A 74 0.93 -0.29 -12.41
C ALA A 74 2.22 0.57 -12.38
N PRO A 75 3.08 0.44 -11.36
CA PRO A 75 4.31 1.24 -11.27
C PRO A 75 5.41 0.76 -12.21
N VAL A 76 5.22 -0.39 -12.86
CA VAL A 76 6.17 -1.00 -13.78
C VAL A 76 5.42 -1.92 -14.76
N SER A 77 5.86 -1.96 -16.02
CA SER A 77 5.37 -2.94 -16.98
C SER A 77 5.74 -4.36 -16.54
N GLY A 78 4.80 -5.30 -16.66
CA GLY A 78 5.01 -6.65 -16.18
C GLY A 78 3.83 -7.57 -16.41
N THR A 79 3.84 -8.71 -15.72
CA THR A 79 2.75 -9.69 -15.75
C THR A 79 2.16 -9.82 -14.35
N ILE A 80 0.84 -9.77 -14.24
CA ILE A 80 0.15 -10.02 -12.99
C ILE A 80 0.32 -11.49 -12.61
N VAL A 81 0.93 -11.76 -11.46
CA VAL A 81 1.17 -13.14 -10.97
C VAL A 81 0.27 -13.52 -9.80
N ALA A 82 -0.35 -12.55 -9.15
CA ALA A 82 -1.39 -12.74 -8.14
C ALA A 82 -2.30 -11.51 -8.08
N ALA A 83 -3.57 -11.74 -7.81
CA ALA A 83 -4.54 -10.72 -7.41
C ALA A 83 -5.44 -11.33 -6.33
N HIS A 84 -5.57 -10.65 -5.19
CA HIS A 84 -6.49 -10.99 -4.10
C HIS A 84 -7.43 -9.82 -3.90
N ASP A 85 -8.74 -10.07 -3.92
CA ASP A 85 -9.76 -9.01 -3.99
C ASP A 85 -11.03 -9.35 -3.18
N ALA A 86 -10.87 -10.10 -2.09
CA ALA A 86 -11.98 -10.61 -1.28
C ALA A 86 -11.95 -10.11 0.19
N GLU A 87 -10.92 -9.38 0.61
CA GLU A 87 -10.89 -8.79 1.95
C GLU A 87 -11.81 -7.57 2.01
N PRO A 88 -12.73 -7.49 2.98
CA PRO A 88 -13.55 -6.31 3.13
C PRO A 88 -12.70 -5.11 3.55
N ASP A 89 -13.01 -3.93 3.00
CA ASP A 89 -12.58 -2.67 3.59
C ASP A 89 -13.21 -2.51 4.97
N HIS A 90 -12.52 -1.78 5.84
CA HIS A 90 -13.02 -1.46 7.17
C HIS A 90 -12.91 0.03 7.47
N ALA A 91 -13.50 0.46 8.58
CA ALA A 91 -13.42 1.85 9.03
C ALA A 91 -11.97 2.28 9.29
N ALA A 92 -11.66 3.56 9.07
CA ALA A 92 -10.40 4.14 9.47
C ALA A 92 -10.35 4.32 11.00
N TYR A 93 -9.21 4.02 11.59
CA TYR A 93 -8.94 4.05 13.02
C TYR A 93 -7.92 5.15 13.34
N ARG A 94 -8.42 6.36 13.58
CA ARG A 94 -7.64 7.52 14.06
C ARG A 94 -7.90 7.73 15.56
N GLY A 95 -7.06 8.54 16.22
CA GLY A 95 -7.23 8.86 17.65
C GLY A 95 -7.20 7.63 18.57
N LEU A 96 -8.03 7.62 19.62
CA LEU A 96 -8.12 6.49 20.57
C LEU A 96 -8.47 5.14 19.89
N PRO A 97 -9.38 5.07 18.88
CA PRO A 97 -9.61 3.85 18.12
C PRO A 97 -8.35 3.18 17.55
N SER A 98 -7.33 3.96 17.16
CA SER A 98 -6.06 3.41 16.64
C SER A 98 -5.35 2.50 17.65
N VAL A 99 -5.47 2.77 18.95
CA VAL A 99 -4.86 1.95 20.01
C VAL A 99 -5.54 0.58 20.06
N GLY A 100 -6.87 0.55 20.04
CA GLY A 100 -7.63 -0.70 19.98
C GLY A 100 -7.29 -1.51 18.72
N TYR A 101 -7.14 -0.84 17.58
CA TYR A 101 -6.73 -1.47 16.34
C TYR A 101 -5.30 -2.05 16.42
N ALA A 102 -4.35 -1.35 17.04
CA ALA A 102 -2.98 -1.83 17.22
C ALA A 102 -2.92 -3.11 18.08
N LEU A 103 -3.79 -3.26 19.09
CA LEU A 103 -3.86 -4.47 19.92
C LEU A 103 -4.21 -5.74 19.13
N THR A 104 -4.79 -5.60 17.94
CA THR A 104 -5.17 -6.74 17.08
C THR A 104 -4.05 -7.16 16.10
N GLN A 105 -2.91 -6.46 16.10
CA GLN A 105 -1.80 -6.69 15.16
C GLN A 105 -1.23 -8.12 15.23
N ARG A 106 -1.07 -8.69 16.43
CA ARG A 106 -0.57 -10.09 16.59
C ARG A 106 -1.51 -11.11 15.95
N ARG A 107 -2.82 -10.88 16.04
CA ARG A 107 -3.83 -11.76 15.44
C ARG A 107 -3.77 -11.68 13.91
N ARG A 108 -3.65 -10.48 13.34
CA ARG A 108 -3.48 -10.32 11.88
C ARG A 108 -2.21 -10.97 11.38
N LEU A 109 -1.10 -10.80 12.11
CA LEU A 109 0.16 -11.48 11.79
C LEU A 109 0.00 -13.01 11.76
N ALA A 110 -0.67 -13.58 12.76
CA ALA A 110 -0.95 -15.02 12.81
C ALA A 110 -1.91 -15.51 11.71
N ALA A 111 -2.77 -14.62 11.19
CA ALA A 111 -3.66 -14.90 10.06
C ALA A 111 -2.95 -14.80 8.69
N GLY A 112 -1.67 -14.42 8.67
CA GLY A 112 -0.82 -14.45 7.49
C GLY A 112 -0.97 -13.25 6.56
N TRP A 113 -0.37 -13.38 5.37
CA TRP A 113 -0.23 -12.28 4.41
C TRP A 113 -1.56 -11.62 4.00
N PRO A 114 -2.65 -12.32 3.64
CA PRO A 114 -3.89 -11.67 3.22
C PRO A 114 -4.48 -10.74 4.30
N ALA A 115 -4.41 -11.14 5.57
CA ALA A 115 -4.88 -10.32 6.69
C ALA A 115 -4.01 -9.07 6.93
N LEU A 116 -2.75 -9.09 6.47
CA LEU A 116 -1.84 -7.95 6.57
C LEU A 116 -1.93 -7.06 5.34
N ALA A 117 -1.78 -7.62 4.14
CA ALA A 117 -1.77 -6.88 2.88
C ALA A 117 -3.16 -6.44 2.41
N GLY A 118 -4.23 -7.06 2.89
CA GLY A 118 -5.57 -6.82 2.36
C GLY A 118 -5.69 -7.31 0.91
N ASN A 119 -6.55 -6.64 0.15
CA ASN A 119 -6.60 -6.84 -1.30
C ASN A 119 -5.32 -6.30 -1.93
N HIS A 120 -4.75 -7.06 -2.85
CA HIS A 120 -3.46 -6.74 -3.41
C HIS A 120 -3.26 -7.34 -4.80
N VAL A 121 -2.35 -6.73 -5.55
CA VAL A 121 -1.89 -7.19 -6.86
C VAL A 121 -0.37 -7.35 -6.84
N PHE A 122 0.12 -8.44 -7.41
CA PHE A 122 1.54 -8.68 -7.65
C PHE A 122 1.86 -8.54 -9.13
N VAL A 123 2.75 -7.59 -9.46
CA VAL A 123 3.28 -7.36 -10.80
C VAL A 123 4.69 -7.94 -10.87
N ALA A 124 4.88 -9.01 -11.63
CA ALA A 124 6.20 -9.58 -11.87
C ALA A 124 6.87 -8.91 -13.07
N THR A 125 8.11 -8.48 -12.88
CA THR A 125 8.97 -7.91 -13.92
C THR A 125 9.79 -8.99 -14.62
N GLY A 126 10.40 -8.66 -15.76
CA GLY A 126 11.20 -9.59 -16.55
C GLY A 126 12.48 -10.09 -15.87
N ASP A 127 12.96 -9.39 -14.84
CA ASP A 127 14.15 -9.73 -14.04
C ASP A 127 13.82 -10.52 -12.77
N GLY A 128 12.55 -10.93 -12.58
CA GLY A 128 12.11 -11.78 -11.48
C GLY A 128 11.75 -11.03 -10.19
N VAL A 129 11.85 -9.70 -10.17
CA VAL A 129 11.32 -8.88 -9.07
C VAL A 129 9.79 -8.88 -9.14
N ILE A 130 9.14 -8.86 -7.98
CA ILE A 130 7.69 -8.75 -7.87
C ILE A 130 7.36 -7.50 -7.07
N VAL A 131 6.54 -6.63 -7.65
CA VAL A 131 6.02 -5.43 -6.97
C VAL A 131 4.62 -5.74 -6.46
N ALA A 132 4.43 -5.59 -5.15
CA ALA A 132 3.16 -5.72 -4.49
C ALA A 132 2.52 -4.34 -4.25
N LEU A 133 1.26 -4.22 -4.63
CA LEU A 133 0.39 -3.08 -4.37
C LEU A 133 -0.73 -3.56 -3.45
N CYS A 134 -0.78 -3.06 -2.23
CA CYS A 134 -1.61 -3.59 -1.14
C CYS A 134 -2.69 -2.60 -0.69
N HIS A 135 -3.55 -3.06 0.22
CA HIS A 135 -4.68 -2.30 0.79
C HIS A 135 -5.67 -1.79 -0.25
N LEU A 136 -5.83 -2.51 -1.36
CA LEU A 136 -6.78 -2.16 -2.41
C LEU A 136 -8.21 -2.26 -1.89
N ARG A 137 -9.12 -1.48 -2.51
CA ARG A 137 -10.54 -1.51 -2.19
C ARG A 137 -11.14 -2.85 -2.58
N HIS A 138 -12.04 -3.37 -1.76
CA HIS A 138 -12.74 -4.64 -1.99
C HIS A 138 -13.48 -4.63 -3.33
N GLY A 139 -13.24 -5.66 -4.13
CA GLY A 139 -13.90 -5.87 -5.41
C GLY A 139 -13.45 -4.87 -6.47
N SER A 140 -12.26 -4.28 -6.32
CA SER A 140 -11.76 -3.23 -7.22
C SER A 140 -10.61 -3.66 -8.11
N ALA A 141 -10.08 -4.88 -7.97
CA ALA A 141 -9.00 -5.34 -8.83
C ALA A 141 -9.46 -5.34 -10.29
N ALA A 142 -8.76 -4.57 -11.13
CA ALA A 142 -9.08 -4.42 -12.56
C ALA A 142 -8.36 -5.48 -13.42
N VAL A 143 -7.58 -6.35 -12.79
CA VAL A 143 -6.68 -7.31 -13.45
C VAL A 143 -6.75 -8.68 -12.79
N VAL A 144 -6.39 -9.70 -13.56
CA VAL A 144 -6.32 -11.10 -13.10
C VAL A 144 -4.94 -11.69 -13.39
N PRO A 145 -4.53 -12.78 -12.70
CA PRO A 145 -3.27 -13.45 -13.00
C PRO A 145 -3.14 -13.82 -14.48
N GLY A 146 -1.96 -13.58 -15.05
CA GLY A 146 -1.66 -13.73 -16.48
C GLY A 146 -1.86 -12.46 -17.31
N THR A 147 -2.53 -11.43 -16.78
CA THR A 147 -2.69 -10.14 -17.46
C THR A 147 -1.32 -9.47 -17.64
N ARG A 148 -1.01 -9.00 -18.84
CA ARG A 148 0.13 -8.10 -19.07
C ARG A 148 -0.34 -6.67 -18.88
N VAL A 149 0.42 -5.91 -18.11
CA VAL A 149 0.17 -4.49 -17.85
C VAL A 149 1.39 -3.69 -18.26
N ASP A 150 1.14 -2.49 -18.77
CA ASP A 150 2.15 -1.46 -18.98
C ASP A 150 2.16 -0.48 -17.80
N THR A 151 3.31 0.17 -17.56
CA THR A 151 3.42 1.22 -16.56
C THR A 151 2.33 2.27 -16.79
N GLY A 152 1.53 2.55 -15.76
CA GLY A 152 0.40 3.49 -15.82
C GLY A 152 -0.97 2.83 -16.02
N ASP A 153 -1.05 1.54 -16.34
CA ASP A 153 -2.33 0.83 -16.43
C ASP A 153 -3.03 0.76 -15.07
N VAL A 154 -4.34 0.92 -15.04
CA VAL A 154 -5.13 0.76 -13.81
C VAL A 154 -5.15 -0.71 -13.39
N VAL A 155 -4.75 -0.98 -12.15
CA VAL A 155 -4.76 -2.33 -11.56
C VAL A 155 -5.81 -2.50 -10.46
N GLY A 156 -6.31 -1.39 -9.92
CA GLY A 156 -7.41 -1.37 -8.97
C GLY A 156 -7.62 0.02 -8.39
N THR A 157 -8.20 0.11 -7.20
CA THR A 157 -8.38 1.39 -6.50
C THR A 157 -7.89 1.33 -5.06
N CYS A 158 -7.46 2.46 -4.52
CA CYS A 158 -7.00 2.60 -3.15
C CYS A 158 -8.15 2.30 -2.18
N GLY A 159 -7.89 1.44 -1.20
CA GLY A 159 -8.88 1.00 -0.23
C GLY A 159 -8.39 1.18 1.20
N ASN A 160 -8.97 0.37 2.08
CA ASN A 160 -8.63 0.28 3.49
C ASN A 160 -8.82 -1.16 4.02
N SER A 161 -8.45 -2.14 3.19
CA SER A 161 -8.48 -3.56 3.53
C SER A 161 -7.18 -4.01 4.20
N GLY A 162 -7.22 -5.13 4.93
CA GLY A 162 -6.02 -5.68 5.60
C GLY A 162 -5.59 -4.92 6.86
N ASN A 163 -4.28 -4.79 7.08
CA ASN A 163 -3.71 -4.08 8.23
C ASN A 163 -3.46 -2.60 7.91
N SER A 164 -4.53 -1.83 7.69
CA SER A 164 -4.47 -0.41 7.37
C SER A 164 -5.16 0.43 8.44
N THR A 165 -4.58 1.55 8.89
CA THR A 165 -5.26 2.44 9.85
C THR A 165 -6.17 3.46 9.17
N GLU A 166 -5.84 3.88 7.96
CA GLU A 166 -6.63 4.79 7.11
C GLU A 166 -6.31 4.53 5.63
N PRO A 167 -7.18 4.92 4.69
CA PRO A 167 -6.94 4.64 3.27
C PRO A 167 -5.58 5.12 2.78
N HIS A 168 -4.76 4.18 2.31
CA HIS A 168 -3.43 4.42 1.77
C HIS A 168 -3.03 3.27 0.83
N LEU A 169 -1.92 3.44 0.11
CA LEU A 169 -1.33 2.42 -0.75
C LEU A 169 0.03 2.02 -0.17
N HIS A 170 0.14 0.76 0.25
CA HIS A 170 1.41 0.14 0.61
C HIS A 170 2.06 -0.48 -0.63
N VAL A 171 3.31 -0.10 -0.90
CA VAL A 171 4.10 -0.61 -2.02
C VAL A 171 5.33 -1.31 -1.49
N GLN A 172 5.61 -2.51 -1.98
CA GLN A 172 6.87 -3.20 -1.70
C GLN A 172 7.34 -4.01 -2.90
N ALA A 173 8.65 -4.24 -3.00
CA ALA A 173 9.22 -5.14 -3.99
C ALA A 173 9.90 -6.32 -3.30
N ILE A 174 9.76 -7.52 -3.87
CA ILE A 174 10.24 -8.78 -3.31
C ILE A 174 10.88 -9.66 -4.39
N ASP A 175 11.77 -10.57 -3.97
CA ASP A 175 12.56 -11.44 -4.87
C ASP A 175 11.84 -12.73 -5.32
N ARG A 176 10.68 -13.05 -4.73
CA ARG A 176 9.88 -14.25 -5.04
C ARG A 176 8.43 -14.07 -4.60
N ARG A 177 7.54 -14.87 -5.20
CA ARG A 177 6.09 -14.81 -4.94
C ARG A 177 5.71 -15.29 -3.54
N ASP A 178 6.44 -16.27 -3.02
CA ASP A 178 6.25 -16.77 -1.66
C ASP A 178 6.76 -15.73 -0.66
N VAL A 179 5.85 -14.84 -0.26
CA VAL A 179 6.13 -13.71 0.63
C VAL A 179 6.73 -14.15 1.97
N GLU A 180 6.39 -15.31 2.49
CA GLU A 180 6.91 -15.79 3.79
C GLU A 180 8.42 -15.99 3.77
N HIS A 181 8.96 -16.37 2.61
CA HIS A 181 10.38 -16.61 2.40
C HIS A 181 11.05 -15.54 1.53
N ALA A 182 10.31 -14.50 1.14
CA ALA A 182 10.80 -13.48 0.23
C ALA A 182 11.72 -12.47 0.92
N ARG A 183 12.68 -11.96 0.15
CA ARG A 183 13.56 -10.87 0.57
C ARG A 183 13.09 -9.57 -0.06
N ALA A 184 13.13 -8.50 0.72
CA ALA A 184 12.83 -7.16 0.26
C ALA A 184 13.85 -6.73 -0.82
N VAL A 185 13.34 -6.20 -1.93
CA VAL A 185 14.14 -5.56 -2.98
C VAL A 185 14.02 -4.04 -2.82
N PRO A 186 15.14 -3.30 -2.77
CA PRO A 186 15.08 -1.85 -2.68
C PRO A 186 14.36 -1.23 -3.88
N MET A 187 13.53 -0.21 -3.65
CA MET A 187 12.84 0.52 -4.71
C MET A 187 13.33 1.97 -4.81
N THR A 188 13.23 2.56 -6.00
CA THR A 188 13.34 4.00 -6.25
C THR A 188 12.16 4.48 -7.08
N PHE A 189 11.77 5.73 -6.89
CA PHE A 189 10.73 6.44 -7.64
C PHE A 189 11.34 7.69 -8.26
N ALA A 190 11.18 7.86 -9.57
CA ALA A 190 11.82 8.94 -10.33
C ALA A 190 13.34 9.08 -10.04
N GLY A 191 14.03 7.93 -9.90
CA GLY A 191 15.47 7.89 -9.62
C GLY A 191 15.89 8.18 -8.17
N THR A 192 14.96 8.46 -7.27
CA THR A 192 15.24 8.77 -5.86
C THR A 192 14.46 7.85 -4.91
N VAL A 193 14.73 7.95 -3.60
CA VAL A 193 13.87 7.32 -2.58
C VAL A 193 13.11 8.44 -1.87
N PRO A 194 11.77 8.52 -1.99
CA PRO A 194 11.01 9.58 -1.35
C PRO A 194 11.09 9.45 0.18
N ARG A 195 11.15 10.58 0.90
CA ARG A 195 11.24 10.63 2.36
C ARG A 195 9.87 10.80 3.00
N SER A 196 9.71 10.25 4.19
CA SER A 196 8.51 10.42 5.01
C SER A 196 8.25 11.90 5.27
N GLY A 197 7.01 12.34 5.13
CA GLY A 197 6.63 13.75 5.23
C GLY A 197 6.67 14.54 3.92
N GLN A 198 7.22 13.96 2.84
CA GLN A 198 7.14 14.58 1.51
C GLN A 198 5.78 14.32 0.87
N VAL A 199 5.24 15.32 0.18
CA VAL A 199 4.11 15.14 -0.74
C VAL A 199 4.68 15.00 -2.15
N VAL A 200 4.36 13.89 -2.80
CA VAL A 200 4.79 13.56 -4.17
C VAL A 200 3.59 13.58 -5.12
N VAL A 201 3.86 13.75 -6.40
CA VAL A 201 2.88 13.75 -7.49
C VAL A 201 3.37 12.78 -8.55
N GLY A 202 2.46 11.97 -9.08
CA GLY A 202 2.79 10.98 -10.12
C GLY A 202 2.77 11.51 -11.52
#